data_AF-A0A2E2VFD5-F1
#
_entry.id   AF-A0A2E2VFD5-F1
#
_cell.length_a   1.000
_cell.length_b   1.000
_cell.length_c   1.000
_cell.angle_alpha   90.00
_cell.angle_beta   90.00
_cell.angle_gamma   90.00
#
_symmetry.space_group_name_H-M   'P 1'
#
loop_
_entity.id
_entity.type
_entity.pdbx_description
1 polymer ?
#
loop_
_entity_poly.entity_id
_entity_poly.type
_entity_poly.pdbx_seq_one_letter_code
_entity_poly.pdbx_strand_id
1 'polypeptide(L)'
;MTNENNENTEWQIPPEDPEAVKADYSDLPLEDQIPALVKDLEAAQQEASTNLDLAQRAQADLVNYKRRSDEERISLSKFSNSRLITKLLPVKEELDLAITHSGTGGTVDSWLEGIKLIQRKLLTLLESEGVEVIEGVGDIFNPVEHEALGTDESTEIPVGHIIQVVRSGYRLQDRVIQPAQVIVSR
;
A
#
# COMPACT_ATOMS: atom_id res chain seq x y z
N MET A 1 8.77 -7.35 -11.16
CA MET A 1 10.11 -7.65 -10.59
C MET A 1 10.20 -6.93 -9.26
N THR A 2 9.58 -7.51 -8.24
CA THR A 2 9.61 -7.05 -6.85
C THR A 2 10.81 -7.70 -6.19
N ASN A 3 11.78 -6.88 -5.77
CA ASN A 3 12.96 -7.36 -5.08
C ASN A 3 12.54 -7.68 -3.63
N GLU A 4 12.31 -8.96 -3.36
CA GLU A 4 12.09 -9.52 -2.04
C GLU A 4 13.41 -9.54 -1.24
N ASN A 5 13.92 -8.37 -0.86
CA ASN A 5 14.97 -8.28 0.15
C ASN A 5 14.36 -7.72 1.44
N ASN A 6 13.44 -8.49 2.02
CA ASN A 6 13.20 -8.45 3.46
C ASN A 6 14.32 -9.28 4.11
N GLU A 7 15.52 -8.71 4.18
CA GLU A 7 16.54 -9.19 5.11
C GLU A 7 16.06 -8.83 6.51
N ASN A 8 15.24 -9.73 7.02
CA ASN A 8 14.91 -9.89 8.42
C ASN A 8 16.25 -10.08 9.13
N THR A 9 16.91 -8.97 9.46
CA THR A 9 18.04 -8.97 10.39
C THR A 9 17.41 -9.20 11.74
N GLU A 10 17.08 -10.48 11.98
CA GLU A 10 16.71 -11.01 13.26
C GLU A 10 17.75 -10.47 14.22
N TRP A 11 17.34 -9.54 15.09
CA TRP A 11 18.18 -9.08 16.18
C TRP A 11 18.42 -10.31 17.04
N GLN A 12 19.47 -11.04 16.70
CA GLN A 12 20.02 -12.06 17.57
C GLN A 12 20.47 -11.28 18.78
N ILE A 13 19.67 -11.37 19.85
CA ILE A 13 20.17 -11.17 21.20
C ILE A 13 21.47 -11.98 21.21
N PRO A 14 22.64 -11.34 21.38
CA PRO A 14 23.88 -12.08 21.51
C PRO A 14 23.61 -13.20 22.51
N PRO A 15 23.95 -14.46 22.20
CA PRO A 15 23.69 -15.55 23.12
C PRO A 15 24.16 -15.09 24.49
N GLU A 16 23.27 -15.18 25.49
CA GLU A 16 23.66 -15.03 26.88
C GLU A 16 24.89 -15.91 27.02
N ASP A 17 26.06 -15.30 27.25
CA ASP A 17 27.30 -16.05 27.28
C ASP A 17 27.10 -17.15 28.33
N PRO A 18 27.05 -18.44 27.95
CA PRO A 18 26.84 -19.52 28.91
C PRO A 18 27.99 -19.57 29.92
N GLU A 19 29.09 -18.86 29.65
CA GLU A 19 30.22 -18.63 30.54
C GLU A 19 30.15 -17.35 31.38
N ALA A 20 28.98 -16.70 31.52
CA ALA A 20 28.68 -15.90 32.70
C ALA A 20 28.54 -16.80 33.96
N VAL A 21 29.47 -17.75 34.11
CA VAL A 21 29.76 -18.45 35.35
C VAL A 21 30.09 -17.35 36.33
N LYS A 22 29.25 -17.19 37.35
CA LYS A 22 29.69 -16.51 38.57
C LYS A 22 30.89 -17.32 39.05
N ALA A 23 32.08 -16.85 38.73
CA ALA A 23 33.30 -17.53 39.12
C ALA A 23 33.24 -17.72 40.63
N ASP A 24 33.23 -18.99 41.06
CA ASP A 24 33.12 -19.33 42.46
C ASP A 24 34.50 -19.20 43.08
N TYR A 25 34.70 -18.09 43.78
CA TYR A 25 35.96 -17.73 44.40
C TYR A 25 36.18 -18.39 45.76
N SER A 26 35.22 -19.17 46.27
CA SER A 26 35.30 -19.77 47.62
C SER A 26 36.46 -20.74 47.78
N ASP A 27 36.93 -21.33 46.68
CA ASP A 27 37.99 -22.36 46.67
C ASP A 27 39.41 -21.77 46.56
N LEU A 28 39.55 -20.46 46.32
CA LEU A 28 40.85 -19.79 46.30
C LEU A 28 41.33 -19.44 47.71
N PRO A 29 42.64 -19.38 47.98
CA PRO A 29 43.17 -18.74 49.19
C PRO A 29 42.66 -17.31 49.33
N LEU A 30 42.32 -16.87 50.55
CA LEU A 30 41.81 -15.52 50.84
C LEU A 30 42.67 -14.38 50.26
N GLU A 31 43.99 -14.60 50.15
CA GLU A 31 44.96 -13.67 49.58
C GLU A 31 44.79 -13.48 48.06
N ASP A 32 44.29 -14.50 47.36
CA ASP A 32 44.08 -14.52 45.91
C ASP A 32 42.63 -14.19 45.50
N GLN A 33 41.67 -14.31 46.44
CA GLN A 33 40.26 -13.99 46.19
C GLN A 33 40.03 -12.51 45.86
N ILE A 34 40.65 -11.61 46.62
CA ILE A 34 40.50 -10.15 46.45
C ILE A 34 41.00 -9.70 45.07
N PRO A 35 42.23 -10.02 44.61
CA PRO A 35 42.69 -9.61 43.30
C PRO A 35 41.90 -10.24 42.14
N ALA A 36 41.41 -11.47 42.30
CA ALA A 36 40.54 -12.11 41.31
C ALA A 36 39.19 -11.38 41.17
N LEU A 37 38.53 -11.06 42.30
CA LEU A 37 37.28 -10.30 42.33
C LEU A 37 37.43 -8.89 41.74
N VAL A 38 38.55 -8.22 42.01
CA VAL A 38 38.83 -6.87 41.45
C VAL A 38 38.96 -6.96 39.93
N LYS A 39 39.69 -7.95 39.41
CA LYS A 39 39.87 -8.16 37.98
C LYS A 39 38.53 -8.41 37.26
N ASP A 40 37.67 -9.25 37.85
CA ASP A 40 36.34 -9.53 37.30
C ASP A 40 35.42 -8.31 37.33
N LEU A 41 35.47 -7.54 38.43
CA LEU A 41 34.70 -6.31 38.55
C LEU A 41 35.13 -5.29 37.50
N GLU A 42 36.44 -5.15 37.24
CA GLU A 42 36.97 -4.29 36.18
C GLU A 42 36.53 -4.78 34.79
N ALA A 43 36.58 -6.09 34.53
CA ALA A 43 36.13 -6.67 33.26
C ALA A 43 34.63 -6.44 33.02
N ALA A 44 33.79 -6.70 34.04
CA ALA A 44 32.35 -6.49 33.96
C ALA A 44 31.98 -5.00 33.80
N GLN A 45 32.70 -4.09 34.45
CA GLN A 45 32.52 -2.65 34.25
C GLN A 45 32.88 -2.22 32.84
N GLN A 46 33.96 -2.76 32.28
CA GLN A 46 34.38 -2.47 30.92
C GLN A 46 33.36 -3.00 29.89
N GLU A 47 32.87 -4.22 30.08
CA GLU A 47 31.83 -4.80 29.22
C GLU A 47 30.52 -4.00 29.32
N ALA A 48 30.07 -3.67 30.52
CA ALA A 48 28.88 -2.84 30.73
C ALA A 48 29.01 -1.47 30.04
N SER A 49 30.19 -0.85 30.10
CA SER A 49 30.44 0.43 29.42
C SER A 49 30.36 0.29 27.89
N THR A 50 30.88 -0.80 27.34
CA THR A 50 30.88 -1.09 25.90
C THR A 50 29.46 -1.38 25.41
N ASN A 51 28.70 -2.18 26.16
CA ASN A 51 27.31 -2.50 25.86
C ASN A 51 26.41 -1.26 25.95
N LEU A 52 26.65 -0.37 26.93
CA LEU A 52 25.92 0.89 27.05
C LEU A 52 26.16 1.81 25.85
N ASP A 53 27.42 1.98 25.43
CA ASP A 53 27.76 2.77 24.24
C ASP A 53 27.13 2.19 22.97
N LEU A 54 27.17 0.87 22.80
CA LEU A 54 26.50 0.20 21.69
C LEU A 54 24.98 0.41 21.71
N ALA A 55 24.35 0.28 22.88
CA ALA A 55 22.91 0.47 23.04
C ALA A 55 22.49 1.93 22.75
N GLN A 56 23.28 2.91 23.18
CA GLN A 56 23.03 4.33 22.91
C GLN A 56 23.14 4.64 21.42
N ARG A 57 24.15 4.08 20.73
CA ARG A 57 24.28 4.23 19.27
C ARG A 57 23.14 3.58 18.53
N ALA A 58 22.78 2.34 18.88
CA ALA A 58 21.65 1.63 18.29
C ALA A 58 20.33 2.40 18.50
N GLN A 59 20.12 2.97 19.69
CA GLN A 59 18.96 3.82 19.97
C GLN A 59 18.94 5.06 19.07
N ALA A 60 20.09 5.74 18.91
CA ALA A 60 20.19 6.91 18.03
C ALA A 60 19.91 6.56 16.56
N ASP A 61 20.45 5.43 16.09
CA ASP A 61 20.22 4.93 14.72
C ASP A 61 18.75 4.60 14.48
N LEU A 62 18.07 3.98 15.45
CA LEU A 62 16.64 3.69 15.37
C LEU A 62 15.79 4.96 15.31
N VAL A 63 16.12 5.99 16.10
CA VAL A 63 15.42 7.28 16.07
C VAL A 63 15.61 7.95 14.71
N ASN A 64 16.83 7.95 14.18
CA ASN A 64 17.14 8.50 12.86
C ASN A 64 16.43 7.76 11.74
N TYR A 65 16.43 6.42 11.79
CA TYR A 65 15.73 5.57 10.83
C TYR A 65 14.23 5.84 10.86
N LYS A 66 13.61 5.88 12.05
CA LYS A 66 12.18 6.16 12.20
C LYS A 66 11.81 7.52 11.61
N ARG A 67 12.58 8.56 11.93
CA ARG A 67 12.37 9.91 11.36
C ARG A 67 12.44 9.88 9.84
N ARG A 68 13.46 9.24 9.26
CA ARG A 68 13.60 9.11 7.80
C ARG A 68 12.45 8.32 7.17
N SER A 69 12.05 7.21 7.79
CA SER A 69 10.94 6.38 7.31
C SER A 69 9.62 7.14 7.33
N ASP A 70 9.37 7.95 8.37
CA ASP A 70 8.17 8.78 8.45
C ASP A 70 8.17 9.86 7.36
N GLU A 71 9.31 10.50 7.11
CA GLU A 71 9.49 11.47 6.03
C GLU A 71 9.26 10.84 4.64
N GLU A 72 9.81 9.65 4.39
CA GLU A 72 9.58 8.89 3.16
C GLU A 72 8.11 8.52 3.00
N ARG A 73 7.45 8.05 4.06
CA ARG A 73 6.01 7.72 4.04
C ARG A 73 5.15 8.94 3.71
N ILE A 74 5.45 10.09 4.31
CA ILE A 74 4.75 11.35 4.02
C ILE A 74 4.97 11.75 2.57
N SER A 75 6.21 11.66 2.07
CA SER A 75 6.55 11.97 0.68
C SER A 75 5.81 11.05 -0.30
N LEU A 76 5.86 9.74 -0.08
CA LEU A 76 5.15 8.75 -0.88
C LEU A 76 3.65 9.00 -0.88
N SER A 77 3.06 9.30 0.28
CA SER A 77 1.63 9.65 0.35
C SER A 77 1.32 10.90 -0.46
N LYS A 78 2.15 11.95 -0.34
CA LYS A 78 1.96 13.25 -1.01
C LYS A 78 2.05 13.15 -2.54
N PHE A 79 2.92 12.29 -3.05
CA PHE A 79 3.17 12.15 -4.48
C PHE A 79 2.67 10.82 -5.09
N SER A 80 1.93 10.02 -4.32
CA SER A 80 1.41 8.71 -4.74
C SER A 80 0.59 8.75 -6.04
N ASN A 81 -0.19 9.82 -6.23
CA ASN A 81 -1.02 10.02 -7.41
C ASN A 81 -0.31 10.74 -8.57
N SER A 82 0.94 11.18 -8.41
CA SER A 82 1.62 12.01 -9.42
C SER A 82 1.72 11.30 -10.76
N ARG A 83 2.04 9.99 -10.77
CA ARG A 83 2.08 9.18 -12.00
C ARG A 83 0.73 9.14 -12.72
N LEU A 84 -0.36 8.94 -11.99
CA LEU A 84 -1.71 8.92 -12.54
C LEU A 84 -2.11 10.30 -13.09
N ILE A 85 -1.85 11.36 -12.34
CA ILE A 85 -2.14 12.74 -12.75
C ILE A 85 -1.39 13.08 -14.05
N THR A 86 -0.09 12.75 -14.13
CA THR A 86 0.70 12.99 -15.35
C THR A 86 0.12 12.28 -16.57
N LYS A 87 -0.40 11.05 -16.42
CA LYS A 87 -1.06 10.32 -17.51
C LYS A 87 -2.42 10.91 -17.88
N LEU A 88 -3.15 11.48 -16.91
CA LEU A 88 -4.48 12.04 -17.12
C LEU A 88 -4.46 13.41 -17.82
N LEU A 89 -3.39 14.19 -17.63
CA LEU A 89 -3.26 15.54 -18.21
C LEU A 89 -3.46 15.58 -19.74
N PRO A 90 -2.86 14.68 -20.56
CA PRO A 90 -3.13 14.61 -21.99
C PRO A 90 -4.62 14.43 -22.34
N VAL A 91 -5.35 13.60 -21.59
CA VAL A 91 -6.81 13.39 -21.82
C VAL A 91 -7.58 14.69 -21.56
N LYS A 92 -7.20 15.44 -20.52
CA LYS A 92 -7.77 16.75 -20.22
C LYS A 92 -7.45 17.76 -21.33
N GLU A 93 -6.22 17.79 -21.82
CA GLU A 93 -5.80 18.68 -22.91
C GLU A 93 -6.58 18.41 -24.21
N GLU A 94 -6.81 17.13 -24.54
CA GLU A 94 -7.66 16.75 -25.68
C GLU A 94 -9.11 17.17 -25.49
N LEU A 95 -9.64 17.08 -24.26
CA LEU A 95 -10.98 17.56 -23.94
C LEU A 95 -11.11 19.07 -24.10
N ASP A 96 -10.13 19.84 -23.60
CA ASP A 96 -10.09 21.29 -23.81
C ASP A 96 -10.06 21.64 -25.31
N LEU A 97 -9.26 20.90 -26.08
CA LEU A 97 -9.20 21.07 -27.53
C LEU A 97 -10.56 20.81 -28.19
N ALA A 98 -11.24 19.72 -27.81
CA ALA A 98 -12.57 19.39 -28.33
C ALA A 98 -13.63 20.45 -27.97
N ILE A 99 -13.54 21.06 -26.78
CA ILE A 99 -14.44 22.13 -26.35
C ILE A 99 -14.18 23.41 -27.15
N THR A 100 -12.92 23.80 -27.34
CA THR A 100 -12.58 25.02 -28.12
C THR A 100 -13.00 24.92 -29.59
N HIS A 101 -13.03 23.71 -30.16
CA HIS A 101 -13.41 23.46 -31.55
C HIS A 101 -14.92 23.22 -31.74
N SER A 102 -15.73 23.17 -30.67
CA SER A 102 -17.16 22.86 -30.75
C SER A 102 -18.02 23.94 -31.42
N GLY A 103 -17.43 25.09 -31.79
CA GLY A 103 -18.12 26.24 -32.38
C GLY A 103 -17.66 26.67 -33.78
N THR A 104 -16.65 26.01 -34.37
CA THR A 104 -15.98 26.49 -35.60
C THR A 104 -16.44 25.79 -36.89
N GLY A 105 -17.72 25.38 -36.97
CA GLY A 105 -18.35 24.92 -38.22
C GLY A 105 -18.31 23.41 -38.48
N GLY A 106 -18.00 22.59 -37.47
CA GLY A 106 -18.18 21.13 -37.52
C GLY A 106 -19.64 20.70 -37.35
N THR A 107 -19.99 19.49 -37.80
CA THR A 107 -21.30 18.88 -37.53
C THR A 107 -21.37 18.34 -36.10
N VAL A 108 -22.57 18.26 -35.53
CA VAL A 108 -22.80 17.65 -34.21
C VAL A 108 -22.21 16.23 -34.14
N ASP A 109 -22.32 15.46 -35.22
CA ASP A 109 -21.79 14.09 -35.31
C ASP A 109 -20.25 14.04 -35.20
N SER A 110 -19.55 14.94 -35.89
CA SER A 110 -18.08 15.02 -35.81
C SER A 110 -17.58 15.35 -34.40
N TRP A 111 -18.34 16.18 -33.68
CA TRP A 111 -18.04 16.53 -32.31
C TRP A 111 -18.31 15.36 -31.34
N LEU A 112 -19.43 14.66 -31.52
CA LEU A 112 -19.76 13.46 -30.75
C LEU A 112 -18.69 12.37 -30.93
N GLU A 113 -18.18 12.20 -32.15
CA GLU A 113 -17.11 11.24 -32.44
C GLU A 113 -15.79 11.61 -31.75
N GLY A 114 -15.43 12.90 -31.72
CA GLY A 114 -14.29 13.40 -30.95
C GLY A 114 -14.41 13.12 -29.45
N ILE A 115 -15.59 13.32 -28.86
CA ILE A 115 -15.84 13.00 -27.45
C ILE A 115 -15.73 11.50 -27.18
N LYS A 116 -16.31 10.66 -28.06
CA LYS A 116 -16.20 9.20 -27.94
C LYS A 116 -14.74 8.74 -28.00
N LEU A 117 -13.91 9.40 -28.81
CA LEU A 117 -12.46 9.11 -28.87
C LEU A 117 -11.78 9.42 -27.54
N ILE A 118 -12.07 10.57 -26.92
CA ILE A 118 -11.53 10.96 -25.62
C ILE A 118 -11.99 10.00 -24.52
N GLN A 119 -13.28 9.64 -24.51
CA GLN A 119 -13.83 8.65 -23.58
C GLN A 119 -13.08 7.31 -23.68
N ARG A 120 -12.88 6.80 -24.90
CA ARG A 120 -12.15 5.54 -25.11
C ARG A 120 -10.71 5.63 -24.61
N LYS A 121 -10.00 6.73 -24.88
CA LYS A 121 -8.65 6.95 -24.36
C LYS A 121 -8.60 6.97 -22.84
N LEU A 122 -9.59 7.61 -22.20
CA LEU A 122 -9.70 7.61 -20.74
C LEU A 122 -9.90 6.19 -20.19
N LEU A 123 -10.77 5.40 -20.81
CA LEU A 123 -10.99 4.00 -20.42
C LEU A 123 -9.71 3.17 -20.55
N THR A 124 -9.02 3.24 -21.69
CA THR A 124 -7.74 2.54 -21.90
C THR A 124 -6.67 2.98 -20.91
N LEU A 125 -6.62 4.27 -20.53
CA LEU A 125 -5.72 4.75 -19.49
C LEU A 125 -6.03 4.08 -18.15
N LEU A 126 -7.30 4.07 -17.74
CA LEU A 126 -7.76 3.46 -16.49
C LEU A 126 -7.43 1.96 -16.45
N GLU A 127 -7.70 1.23 -17.54
CA GLU A 127 -7.33 -0.18 -17.71
C GLU A 127 -5.81 -0.38 -17.55
N SER A 128 -4.98 0.49 -18.14
CA SER A 128 -3.52 0.43 -18.00
C SER A 128 -3.01 0.68 -16.58
N GLU A 129 -3.84 1.31 -15.74
CA GLU A 129 -3.58 1.54 -14.31
C GLU A 129 -4.20 0.45 -13.42
N GLY A 130 -4.79 -0.59 -14.02
CA GLY A 130 -5.40 -1.72 -13.33
C GLY A 130 -6.84 -1.48 -12.87
N VAL A 131 -7.50 -0.45 -13.40
CA VAL A 131 -8.92 -0.20 -13.15
C VAL A 131 -9.76 -0.92 -14.20
N GLU A 132 -10.68 -1.76 -13.74
CA GLU A 132 -11.62 -2.51 -14.56
C GLU A 132 -13.06 -2.10 -14.24
N VAL A 133 -13.91 -2.14 -15.26
CA VAL A 133 -15.36 -1.94 -15.10
C VAL A 133 -15.97 -3.23 -14.55
N ILE A 134 -16.79 -3.10 -13.51
CA ILE A 134 -17.58 -4.21 -13.00
C ILE A 134 -18.75 -4.40 -13.97
N GLU A 135 -18.76 -5.53 -14.68
CA GLU A 135 -19.90 -5.96 -15.49
C GLU A 135 -21.12 -6.22 -14.59
N GLY A 136 -22.31 -6.22 -15.17
CA GLY A 136 -23.49 -6.33 -14.32
C GLY A 136 -24.72 -6.84 -15.01
N VAL A 137 -25.08 -6.40 -16.21
CA VAL A 137 -26.34 -6.83 -16.84
C VAL A 137 -26.31 -8.33 -17.13
N GLY A 138 -27.24 -9.08 -16.54
CA GLY A 138 -27.33 -10.53 -16.68
C GLY A 138 -26.52 -11.34 -15.67
N ASP A 139 -25.63 -10.70 -14.89
CA ASP A 139 -24.85 -11.37 -13.86
C ASP A 139 -25.65 -11.59 -12.57
N ILE A 140 -25.21 -12.56 -11.76
CA ILE A 140 -25.75 -12.78 -10.42
C ILE A 140 -25.37 -11.59 -9.53
N PHE A 141 -26.34 -11.08 -8.78
CA PHE A 141 -26.07 -10.02 -7.82
C PHE A 141 -25.04 -10.46 -6.76
N ASN A 142 -24.04 -9.61 -6.51
CA ASN A 142 -22.95 -9.85 -5.57
C ASN A 142 -22.81 -8.62 -4.67
N PRO A 143 -23.15 -8.70 -3.37
CA PRO A 143 -23.07 -7.55 -2.45
C PRO A 143 -21.68 -6.92 -2.31
N VAL A 144 -20.61 -7.63 -2.69
CA VAL A 144 -19.23 -7.10 -2.66
C VAL A 144 -18.98 -6.14 -3.82
N GLU A 145 -19.55 -6.41 -4.99
CA GLU A 145 -19.30 -5.69 -6.25
C GLU A 145 -20.47 -4.79 -6.64
N HIS A 146 -21.67 -5.05 -6.10
CA HIS A 146 -22.93 -4.46 -6.54
C HIS A 146 -23.71 -3.84 -5.36
N GLU A 147 -24.27 -2.65 -5.61
CA GLU A 147 -25.21 -1.94 -4.75
C GLU A 147 -26.60 -1.97 -5.40
N ALA A 148 -27.54 -2.72 -4.82
CA ALA A 148 -28.90 -2.79 -5.35
C ALA A 148 -29.69 -1.52 -4.95
N LEU A 149 -30.10 -0.72 -5.94
CA LEU A 149 -30.98 0.43 -5.72
C LEU A 149 -32.46 0.04 -5.62
N GLY A 150 -32.81 -1.14 -6.13
CA GLY A 150 -34.17 -1.65 -6.11
C GLY A 150 -34.28 -3.01 -6.79
N THR A 151 -35.49 -3.54 -6.78
CA THR A 151 -35.86 -4.77 -7.48
C THR A 151 -36.98 -4.51 -8.47
N ASP A 152 -36.96 -5.18 -9.62
CA ASP A 152 -38.01 -5.08 -10.63
C ASP A 152 -38.37 -6.46 -11.19
N GLU A 153 -39.54 -6.58 -11.82
CA GLU A 153 -39.98 -7.83 -12.46
C GLU A 153 -39.33 -7.96 -13.85
N SER A 154 -38.80 -9.14 -14.16
CA SER A 154 -38.29 -9.46 -15.50
C SER A 154 -38.74 -10.84 -15.94
N THR A 155 -39.23 -10.95 -17.18
CA THR A 155 -39.56 -12.24 -17.80
C THR A 155 -38.37 -12.88 -18.50
N GLU A 156 -37.29 -12.13 -18.70
CA GLU A 156 -36.10 -12.56 -19.44
C GLU A 156 -34.91 -12.88 -18.52
N ILE A 157 -34.79 -12.14 -17.40
CA ILE A 157 -33.65 -12.25 -16.48
C ILE A 157 -34.05 -13.02 -15.21
N PRO A 158 -33.32 -14.09 -14.84
CA PRO A 158 -33.67 -14.90 -13.68
C PRO A 158 -33.64 -14.12 -12.37
N VAL A 159 -34.45 -14.54 -11.41
CA VAL A 159 -34.50 -13.95 -10.05
C VAL A 159 -33.10 -13.90 -9.43
N GLY A 160 -32.77 -12.79 -8.78
CA GLY A 160 -31.47 -12.55 -8.16
C GLY A 160 -30.36 -12.13 -9.13
N HIS A 161 -30.64 -12.01 -10.43
CA HIS A 161 -29.70 -11.47 -11.41
C HIS A 161 -30.00 -10.00 -11.69
N ILE A 162 -29.00 -9.29 -12.19
CA ILE A 162 -29.08 -7.86 -12.46
C ILE A 162 -29.81 -7.61 -13.78
N ILE A 163 -30.85 -6.82 -13.71
CA ILE A 163 -31.64 -6.37 -14.86
C ILE A 163 -30.91 -5.24 -15.59
N GLN A 164 -30.41 -4.28 -14.84
CA GLN A 164 -29.74 -3.11 -15.40
C GLN A 164 -28.68 -2.54 -14.46
N VAL A 165 -27.64 -1.97 -15.04
CA VAL A 165 -26.62 -1.16 -14.36
C VAL A 165 -26.98 0.31 -14.53
N VAL A 166 -27.40 0.95 -13.45
CA VAL A 166 -27.74 2.38 -13.39
C VAL A 166 -26.47 3.23 -13.37
N ARG A 167 -25.44 2.77 -12.65
CA ARG A 167 -24.12 3.39 -12.60
C ARG A 167 -23.05 2.30 -12.60
N SER A 168 -22.09 2.41 -13.51
CA SER A 168 -20.97 1.48 -13.60
C SER A 168 -20.18 1.41 -12.29
N GLY A 169 -19.84 0.19 -11.90
CA GLY A 169 -18.88 -0.09 -10.84
C GLY A 169 -17.46 -0.14 -11.38
N TYR A 170 -16.50 0.03 -10.50
CA TYR A 170 -15.08 -0.05 -10.82
C TYR A 170 -14.31 -0.81 -9.74
N ARG A 171 -13.37 -1.61 -10.20
CA ARG A 171 -12.42 -2.37 -9.40
C ARG A 171 -11.02 -1.90 -9.74
N LEU A 172 -10.17 -1.72 -8.74
CA LEU A 172 -8.73 -1.52 -8.91
C LEU A 172 -8.03 -2.80 -8.46
N GLN A 173 -7.45 -3.53 -9.41
CA GLN A 173 -6.88 -4.87 -9.19
C GLN A 173 -7.92 -5.79 -8.54
N ASP A 174 -7.75 -6.22 -7.29
CA ASP A 174 -8.73 -7.08 -6.61
C ASP A 174 -9.75 -6.28 -5.79
N ARG A 175 -9.54 -4.98 -5.60
CA ARG A 175 -10.32 -4.15 -4.69
C ARG A 175 -11.41 -3.38 -5.40
N VAL A 176 -12.66 -3.57 -5.00
CA VAL A 176 -13.79 -2.72 -5.42
C VAL A 176 -13.57 -1.30 -4.87
N ILE A 177 -13.49 -0.32 -5.77
CA ILE A 177 -13.34 1.10 -5.43
C ILE A 177 -14.66 1.86 -5.54
N GLN A 178 -15.56 1.38 -6.37
CA GLN A 178 -16.94 1.87 -6.50
C GLN A 178 -17.83 0.68 -6.88
N PRO A 179 -18.82 0.30 -6.05
CA PRO A 179 -19.75 -0.76 -6.44
C PRO A 179 -20.62 -0.30 -7.62
N ALA A 180 -21.04 -1.25 -8.46
CA ALA A 180 -21.99 -0.95 -9.53
C ALA A 180 -23.38 -0.78 -8.93
N GLN A 181 -24.08 0.29 -9.29
CA GLN A 181 -25.45 0.50 -8.84
C GLN A 181 -26.40 -0.20 -9.80
N VAL A 182 -27.20 -1.12 -9.29
CA VAL A 182 -27.96 -2.07 -10.11
C VAL A 182 -29.42 -2.18 -9.69
N ILE A 183 -30.27 -2.63 -10.61
CA ILE A 183 -31.61 -3.14 -10.31
C ILE A 183 -31.60 -4.65 -10.48
N VAL A 184 -32.15 -5.36 -9.51
CA VAL A 184 -32.12 -6.83 -9.44
C VAL A 184 -33.49 -7.42 -9.75
N SER A 185 -33.53 -8.55 -10.45
CA SER A 185 -34.76 -9.29 -10.73
C SER A 185 -35.31 -9.92 -9.45
N ARG A 186 -36.61 -9.77 -9.21
CA ARG A 186 -37.35 -10.33 -8.07
C ARG A 186 -38.21 -11.52 -8.48
#